data_AF-A0A1M6XGU2-F1
#
_entry.id   AF-A0A1M6XGU2-F1
#
_cell.length_a   1.000
_cell.length_b   1.000
_cell.length_c   1.000
_cell.angle_alpha   90.00
_cell.angle_beta   90.00
_cell.angle_gamma   90.00
#
_symmetry.space_group_name_H-M   'P 1'
#
loop_
_entity.id
_entity.type
_entity.pdbx_description
1 polymer ?
#
loop_
_entity_poly.entity_id
_entity_poly.type
_entity_poly.pdbx_seq_one_letter_code
_entity_poly.pdbx_strand_id
1 'polypeptide(L)'
;MAKKIYINGTKRCIMFGKTMLLPGSNVVDEIDGNAYPQFRAYIENGDIEESDNAVKAVQKANTQSIVDEIAKTAPKDENVKKAAGNRKKQLDAIDAEAKAKKAEMEKKEQEDGE
;
A
#
# COMPACT_ATOMS: atom_id res chain seq x y z
N MET A 1 -18.59 1.08 8.82
CA MET A 1 -18.03 2.45 8.75
C MET A 1 -17.67 2.72 7.30
N ALA A 2 -17.56 3.97 6.88
CA ALA A 2 -17.08 4.27 5.54
C ALA A 2 -15.58 3.95 5.46
N LYS A 3 -15.16 3.20 4.43
CA LYS A 3 -13.75 2.99 4.16
C LYS A 3 -13.16 4.26 3.53
N LYS A 4 -11.98 4.64 3.99
CA LYS A 4 -11.19 5.77 3.49
C LYS A 4 -9.83 5.26 2.99
N ILE A 5 -9.27 6.01 2.05
CA ILE A 5 -7.94 5.75 1.51
C ILE A 5 -6.98 6.72 2.18
N TYR A 6 -5.98 6.16 2.87
CA TYR A 6 -4.89 6.94 3.45
C TYR A 6 -3.57 6.52 2.82
N ILE A 7 -2.79 7.51 2.41
CA ILE A 7 -1.44 7.34 1.91
C ILE A 7 -0.48 7.74 3.02
N ASN A 8 0.20 6.76 3.59
CA ASN A 8 1.29 6.99 4.54
C ASN A 8 2.57 7.31 3.74
N GLY A 9 2.98 8.57 3.74
CA GLY A 9 4.21 9.03 3.07
C GLY A 9 5.50 8.72 3.84
N THR A 10 5.37 8.24 5.09
CA THR A 10 6.52 7.95 5.94
C THR A 10 7.15 6.59 5.62
N LYS A 11 8.37 6.36 6.13
CA LYS A 11 9.06 5.06 6.04
C LYS A 11 8.68 4.09 7.17
N ARG A 12 7.70 4.45 8.02
CA ARG A 12 7.36 3.69 9.23
C ARG A 12 5.88 3.32 9.21
N CYS A 13 5.53 2.20 9.84
CA CYS A 13 4.15 1.88 10.12
C CYS A 13 3.61 2.82 11.19
N ILE A 14 2.40 3.33 11.02
CA ILE A 14 1.72 4.19 11.99
C ILE A 14 0.47 3.46 12.47
N MET A 15 0.22 3.45 13.78
CA MET A 15 -0.92 2.73 14.36
C MET A 15 -1.87 3.66 15.11
N PHE A 16 -3.16 3.44 14.90
CA PHE A 16 -4.26 4.12 15.59
C PHE A 16 -5.25 3.08 16.09
N GLY A 17 -5.17 2.73 17.37
CA GLY A 17 -5.95 1.64 17.95
C GLY A 17 -5.65 0.31 17.25
N LYS A 18 -6.63 -0.24 16.55
CA LYS A 18 -6.51 -1.50 15.78
C LYS A 18 -6.09 -1.26 14.32
N THR A 19 -6.09 -0.02 13.85
CA THR A 19 -5.74 0.34 12.48
C THR A 19 -4.23 0.50 12.34
N MET A 20 -3.63 -0.19 11.38
CA MET A 20 -2.22 -0.05 11.01
C MET A 20 -2.13 0.51 9.59
N LEU A 21 -1.41 1.63 9.44
CA LEU A 21 -1.08 2.23 8.16
C LEU A 21 0.35 1.86 7.79
N LEU A 22 0.50 0.97 6.81
CA LEU A 22 1.79 0.67 6.21
C LEU A 22 2.25 1.84 5.33
N PRO A 23 3.56 2.04 5.11
CA PRO A 23 4.05 2.97 4.11
C PRO A 23 3.35 2.76 2.76
N GLY A 24 2.94 3.82 2.08
CA GLY A 24 2.12 3.74 0.87
C GLY A 24 0.62 3.75 1.17
N SER A 25 -0.17 3.22 0.23
CA SER A 25 -1.63 3.28 0.28
C SER A 25 -2.22 2.22 1.20
N ASN A 26 -3.25 2.61 1.94
CA ASN A 26 -4.05 1.76 2.81
C ASN A 26 -5.53 2.05 2.57
N VAL A 27 -6.36 1.01 2.64
CA VAL A 27 -7.82 1.14 2.63
C VAL A 27 -8.34 0.64 3.97
N VAL A 28 -8.79 1.55 4.82
CA VAL A 28 -9.18 1.23 6.21
C VAL A 28 -10.49 1.93 6.55
N ASP A 29 -11.14 1.52 7.64
CA ASP A 29 -12.24 2.31 8.18
C ASP A 29 -11.74 3.71 8.57
N GLU A 30 -12.61 4.71 8.46
CA GLU A 30 -12.33 6.08 8.87
C GLU A 30 -11.71 6.15 10.28
N ILE A 31 -10.62 6.88 10.41
CA ILE A 31 -9.91 7.06 11.68
C ILE A 31 -10.50 8.28 12.38
N ASP A 32 -11.07 8.08 13.56
CA ASP A 32 -11.62 9.17 14.37
C ASP A 32 -10.49 10.08 14.89
N GLY A 33 -10.34 11.25 14.26
CA GLY A 33 -9.36 12.25 14.65
C GLY A 33 -9.61 12.89 16.03
N ASN A 34 -10.80 12.74 16.63
CA ASN A 34 -11.02 13.15 18.02
C ASN A 34 -10.47 12.10 19.01
N ALA A 35 -10.62 10.82 18.67
CA ALA A 35 -10.06 9.72 19.46
C ALA A 35 -8.52 9.66 19.36
N TYR A 36 -7.97 10.08 18.22
CA TYR A 36 -6.53 10.09 17.95
C TYR A 36 -6.05 11.47 17.48
N PRO A 37 -5.83 12.45 18.39
CA PRO A 37 -5.40 13.81 18.01
C PRO A 37 -4.11 13.84 17.18
N GLN A 38 -3.18 12.91 17.44
CA GLN A 38 -1.94 12.78 16.68
C GLN A 38 -2.18 12.41 15.20
N PHE A 39 -3.32 11.80 14.87
CA PHE A 39 -3.70 11.54 13.48
C PHE A 39 -3.86 12.86 12.71
N ARG A 40 -4.47 13.88 13.33
CA ARG A 40 -4.60 15.22 12.72
C ARG A 40 -3.25 15.85 12.48
N ALA A 41 -2.33 15.76 13.44
CA ALA A 41 -0.97 16.28 13.27
C ALA A 41 -0.24 15.62 12.09
N TYR A 42 -0.41 14.31 11.88
CA TYR A 42 0.18 13.64 10.71
C TYR A 42 -0.42 14.11 9.38
N ILE A 43 -1.72 14.42 9.34
CA ILE A 43 -2.35 15.01 8.15
C ILE A 43 -1.83 16.43 7.91
N GLU A 44 -1.79 17.27 8.95
CA GLU A 44 -1.34 18.66 8.89
C GLU A 44 0.14 18.78 8.47
N ASN A 45 0.98 17.85 8.93
CA ASN A 45 2.39 17.77 8.55
C ASN A 45 2.62 17.17 7.15
N GLY A 46 1.58 16.62 6.52
CA GLY A 46 1.66 15.93 5.23
C GLY A 46 2.31 14.54 5.29
N ASP A 47 2.48 13.97 6.48
CA ASP A 47 3.00 12.61 6.69
C ASP A 47 1.98 11.55 6.26
N ILE A 48 0.70 11.82 6.51
CA ILE A 48 -0.43 11.04 6.01
C ILE A 48 -1.26 11.93 5.10
N GLU A 49 -1.75 11.37 4.00
CA GLU A 49 -2.68 12.05 3.10
C GLU A 49 -3.98 11.23 3.02
N GLU A 50 -5.12 11.84 3.34
CA GLU A 50 -6.43 11.32 2.94
C GLU A 50 -6.61 11.60 1.44
N SER A 51 -6.81 10.56 0.63
CA SER A 51 -6.79 10.70 -0.83
C SER A 51 -8.09 10.22 -1.46
N ASP A 52 -8.82 11.16 -2.08
CA ASP A 52 -9.93 10.84 -2.98
C ASP A 52 -9.45 10.47 -4.40
N ASN A 53 -8.16 10.66 -4.69
CA ASN A 53 -7.57 10.34 -5.99
C ASN A 53 -7.16 8.85 -6.06
N ALA A 54 -8.10 8.03 -6.53
CA ALA A 54 -7.91 6.59 -6.69
C ALA A 54 -6.69 6.22 -7.58
N VAL A 55 -6.37 7.00 -8.62
CA VAL A 55 -5.21 6.74 -9.48
C VAL A 55 -3.90 6.88 -8.71
N LYS A 56 -3.74 7.97 -7.97
CA LYS A 56 -2.56 8.22 -7.12
C LYS A 56 -2.44 7.16 -6.04
N ALA A 57 -3.55 6.79 -5.42
CA ALA A 57 -3.59 5.74 -4.41
C ALA A 57 -3.18 4.37 -4.99
N VAL A 58 -3.65 3.99 -6.18
CA VAL A 58 -3.22 2.75 -6.84
C VAL A 58 -1.70 2.74 -7.08
N GLN A 59 -1.13 3.86 -7.55
CA GLN A 59 0.30 3.95 -7.83
C GLN A 59 1.17 3.75 -6.58
N LYS A 60 0.66 4.13 -5.41
CA LYS A 60 1.35 3.99 -4.11
C LYS A 60 0.97 2.74 -3.32
N ALA A 61 0.15 1.85 -3.87
CA ALA A 61 -0.22 0.60 -3.21
C ALA A 61 0.93 -0.41 -3.25
N ASN A 62 1.20 -1.08 -2.12
CA ASN A 62 2.30 -2.06 -2.02
C ASN A 62 1.88 -3.50 -2.32
N THR A 63 0.58 -3.79 -2.36
CA THR A 63 0.07 -5.15 -2.58
C THR A 63 -1.07 -5.16 -3.57
N GLN A 64 -1.25 -6.29 -4.26
CA GLN A 64 -2.36 -6.44 -5.21
C GLN A 64 -3.71 -6.33 -4.52
N SER A 65 -3.84 -6.82 -3.27
CA SER A 65 -5.07 -6.68 -2.49
C SER A 65 -5.49 -5.21 -2.31
N ILE A 66 -4.54 -4.32 -2.01
CA ILE A 66 -4.82 -2.89 -1.85
C ILE A 66 -5.14 -2.25 -3.20
N VAL A 67 -4.44 -2.63 -4.27
CA VAL A 67 -4.79 -2.17 -5.64
C VAL A 67 -6.23 -2.54 -5.97
N ASP A 68 -6.63 -3.78 -5.72
CA ASP A 68 -7.97 -4.29 -5.99
C ASP A 68 -9.03 -3.59 -5.12
N GLU A 69 -8.73 -3.34 -3.84
CA GLU A 69 -9.63 -2.59 -2.97
C GLU A 69 -9.84 -1.15 -3.43
N ILE A 70 -8.78 -0.44 -3.85
CA ILE A 70 -8.90 0.92 -4.39
C ILE A 70 -9.65 0.90 -5.73
N ALA A 71 -9.39 -0.05 -6.61
CA ALA A 71 -10.10 -0.15 -7.89
C ALA A 71 -11.61 -0.36 -7.72
N LYS A 72 -12.03 -1.04 -6.63
CA LYS A 72 -13.45 -1.21 -6.28
C LYS A 72 -14.14 0.08 -5.88
N THR A 73 -13.42 1.09 -5.39
CA THR A 73 -14.04 2.39 -5.04
C THR A 73 -14.34 3.24 -6.28
N ALA A 74 -13.66 2.99 -7.41
CA ALA A 74 -13.84 3.70 -8.68
C ALA A 74 -13.95 2.75 -9.90
N PRO A 75 -14.95 1.85 -9.95
CA PRO A 75 -15.00 0.74 -10.91
C PRO A 75 -15.22 1.18 -12.38
N LYS A 76 -15.74 2.39 -12.59
CA LYS A 76 -16.02 2.95 -13.92
C LYS A 76 -14.91 3.87 -14.44
N ASP A 77 -13.87 4.13 -13.66
CA ASP A 77 -12.78 5.02 -14.06
C ASP A 77 -11.71 4.25 -14.84
N GLU A 78 -11.62 4.51 -16.14
CA GLU A 78 -10.65 3.90 -17.05
C GLU A 78 -9.20 4.23 -16.67
N ASN A 79 -8.93 5.41 -16.08
CA ASN A 79 -7.60 5.76 -15.62
C ASN A 79 -7.19 4.91 -14.41
N VAL A 80 -8.14 4.63 -13.51
CA VAL A 80 -7.92 3.75 -12.36
C VAL A 80 -7.68 2.32 -12.83
N LYS A 81 -8.45 1.80 -13.79
CA LYS A 81 -8.21 0.47 -14.38
C LYS A 81 -6.83 0.37 -15.02
N LYS A 82 -6.42 1.37 -15.81
CA LYS A 82 -5.11 1.42 -16.44
C LYS A 82 -3.99 1.48 -15.40
N ALA A 83 -4.15 2.31 -14.36
CA ALA A 83 -3.20 2.40 -13.26
C ALA A 83 -3.08 1.07 -12.50
N ALA A 84 -4.21 0.40 -12.24
CA ALA A 84 -4.25 -0.90 -11.55
C ALA A 84 -3.53 -1.98 -12.36
N GLY A 85 -3.79 -2.05 -13.67
CA GLY A 85 -3.09 -2.98 -14.56
C GLY A 85 -1.58 -2.74 -14.61
N ASN A 86 -1.15 -1.47 -14.66
CA ASN A 86 0.28 -1.13 -14.63
C ASN A 86 0.92 -1.46 -13.29
N ARG A 87 0.24 -1.16 -12.18
CA ARG A 87 0.76 -1.44 -10.85
C ARG A 87 0.87 -2.94 -10.60
N LYS A 88 -0.11 -3.72 -11.04
CA LYS A 88 -0.07 -5.19 -10.99
C LYS A 88 1.20 -5.74 -11.65
N LYS A 89 1.51 -5.31 -12.88
CA LYS A 89 2.73 -5.74 -13.58
C LYS A 89 4.00 -5.41 -12.80
N GLN A 90 4.06 -4.25 -12.13
CA GLN A 90 5.19 -3.88 -11.29
C GLN A 90 5.32 -4.79 -10.05
N LEU A 91 4.20 -5.10 -9.39
CA LEU A 91 4.19 -5.99 -8.23
C LEU A 91 4.56 -7.43 -8.63
N ASP A 92 4.01 -7.92 -9.74
CA ASP A 92 4.35 -9.24 -10.30
C ASP A 92 5.85 -9.35 -10.62
N ALA A 93 6.46 -8.27 -11.15
CA ALA A 93 7.89 -8.22 -11.42
C ALA A 93 8.75 -8.24 -10.13
N ILE A 94 8.33 -7.51 -9.09
CA ILE A 94 8.99 -7.52 -7.77
C ILE A 94 8.94 -8.93 -7.17
N ASP A 95 7.78 -9.58 -7.22
CA ASP A 95 7.62 -10.94 -6.69
C ASP A 95 8.45 -11.97 -7.47
N ALA A 96 8.55 -11.82 -8.80
CA ALA A 96 9.40 -12.65 -9.63
C ALA A 96 10.89 -12.48 -9.29
N GLU A 97 11.35 -11.23 -9.10
CA GLU A 97 12.73 -10.93 -8.71
C GLU A 97 13.05 -11.51 -7.32
N ALA A 98 12.14 -11.36 -6.36
CA ALA A 98 12.32 -11.91 -5.01
C ALA A 98 12.41 -13.44 -5.03
N LYS A 99 11.58 -14.13 -5.82
CA LYS A 99 11.64 -15.59 -5.99
C LYS A 99 12.94 -16.04 -6.65
N ALA A 100 13.41 -15.34 -7.68
CA ALA A 100 14.67 -15.64 -8.33
C ALA A 100 15.85 -15.52 -7.36
N LYS A 101 15.93 -14.41 -6.60
CA LYS A 101 16.98 -14.21 -5.59
C LYS A 101 16.94 -15.25 -4.49
N LYS A 102 15.75 -15.65 -4.04
CA LYS A 102 15.60 -16.71 -3.03
C LYS A 102 16.17 -18.04 -3.54
N ALA A 103 15.84 -18.42 -4.78
CA ALA A 103 16.37 -19.65 -5.39
C ALA A 103 17.89 -19.62 -5.59
N GLU A 104 18.48 -18.45 -5.88
CA GLU A 104 19.93 -18.28 -5.94
C GLU A 104 20.61 -18.43 -4.57
N MET A 105 20.01 -17.87 -3.51
CA MET A 105 20.53 -18.00 -2.14
C MET A 105 20.48 -19.47 -1.67
N GLU A 106 19.38 -20.17 -1.90
CA GLU A 106 19.23 -21.58 -1.52
C GLU A 106 20.24 -22.50 -2.23
N LYS A 107 20.61 -22.20 -3.48
CA LYS A 107 21.67 -22.95 -4.19
C LYS A 107 23.06 -22.69 -3.60
N LYS A 108 23.38 -21.45 -3.27
CA LYS A 108 24.67 -21.09 -2.65
C LYS A 108 24.84 -21.73 -1.27
N GLU A 109 23.77 -21.76 -0.46
CA GLU A 109 23.80 -22.41 0.85
C GLU A 109 24.01 -23.93 0.77
N GLN A 110 23.61 -24.58 -0.33
CA GLN A 110 23.87 -26.00 -0.57
C GLN A 110 25.31 -26.26 -1.06
N GLU A 111 25.87 -25.37 -1.87
CA GLU A 111 27.25 -25.50 -2.39
C GLU A 111 28.32 -25.14 -1.34
N ASP A 112 28.05 -24.21 -0.43
CA ASP A 112 28.97 -23.83 0.66
C ASP A 112 28.87 -24.77 1.89
N GLY A 113 27.91 -25.71 1.89
CA GLY A 113 27.66 -26.68 2.96
C GLY A 113 28.25 -28.09 2.72
N GLU A 114 28.85 -28.35 1.57
CA GLU A 114 29.66 -29.55 1.23
C GLU A 114 31.16 -29.32 1.44
#